data_AF-A0A4P9Z3Z3-F1
#
_entry.id   AF-A0A4P9Z3Z3-F1
#
_cell.length_a   1.000
_cell.length_b   1.000
_cell.length_c   1.000
_cell.angle_alpha   90.00
_cell.angle_beta   90.00
_cell.angle_gamma   90.00
#
_symmetry.space_group_name_H-M   'P 1'
#
loop_
_entity.id
_entity.type
_entity.pdbx_description
1 polymer ?
#
loop_
_entity_poly.entity_id
_entity_poly.type
_entity_poly.pdbx_seq_one_letter_code
_entity_poly.pdbx_strand_id
1 'polypeptide(L)'
;MPTSAVAVQATLERRTALYNFHLEHGGEMVEFAGWSMPVKYASLSVLKSHLHTREHASLFDVSHMLQSRLIGKDRVRFYEQLVVADLQALPEGHGTLSLYTNEDGGILDDLIVTNENNSLYIVSNAACAEKDLKHVREQLDRFKQENPGADVHLETLDDSSLLALQGPKAASVLEELSGHSLAGQAFMTARTMKLAGLDCHVARCGYTGEDGFEISLPSRHVVALAEALVAHDDVQLAGLAARDSLRLEAGMCLYGHDLDETITPVEASLLWTIGKRRREEGGFPGAQRILDQIKHGVDRRRVGLVVEGPSARGKQTGRWTS
;
A
#
# COMPACT_ATOMS: atom_id res chain seq x y z
N MET A 1 -13.68 -39.39 30.71
CA MET A 1 -12.63 -38.55 30.10
C MET A 1 -13.28 -37.25 29.68
N PRO A 2 -13.00 -36.10 30.31
CA PRO A 2 -13.64 -34.86 29.92
C PRO A 2 -12.96 -34.34 28.64
N THR A 3 -13.79 -34.06 27.64
CA THR A 3 -13.44 -33.39 26.40
C THR A 3 -12.97 -31.97 26.72
N SER A 4 -11.69 -31.70 26.47
CA SER A 4 -11.13 -30.35 26.54
C SER A 4 -11.70 -29.53 25.40
N ALA A 5 -12.61 -28.61 25.70
CA ALA A 5 -12.98 -27.54 24.80
C ALA A 5 -11.74 -26.65 24.59
N VAL A 6 -11.22 -26.63 23.36
CA VAL A 6 -10.24 -25.64 22.96
C VAL A 6 -10.95 -24.29 22.99
N ALA A 7 -10.60 -23.46 23.97
CA ALA A 7 -11.02 -22.07 23.99
C ALA A 7 -10.43 -21.41 22.75
N VAL A 8 -11.29 -21.02 21.80
CA VAL A 8 -10.92 -20.07 20.75
C VAL A 8 -10.63 -18.76 21.48
N GLN A 9 -9.35 -18.44 21.65
CA GLN A 9 -8.95 -17.11 22.06
C GLN A 9 -9.42 -16.17 20.96
N ALA A 10 -10.51 -15.44 21.23
CA ALA A 10 -10.88 -14.29 20.43
C ALA A 10 -9.75 -13.26 20.60
N THR A 11 -8.81 -13.23 19.66
CA THR A 11 -7.92 -12.10 19.49
C THR A 11 -8.80 -10.87 19.29
N LEU A 12 -8.62 -9.83 20.11
CA LEU A 12 -9.31 -8.56 19.96
C LEU A 12 -8.96 -7.99 18.58
N GLU A 13 -9.84 -8.18 17.61
CA GLU A 13 -9.68 -7.62 16.25
C GLU A 13 -9.59 -6.09 16.34
N ARG A 14 -8.53 -5.51 15.76
CA ARG A 14 -8.39 -4.06 15.65
C ARG A 14 -9.48 -3.51 14.73
N ARG A 15 -9.90 -2.27 14.96
CA ARG A 15 -11.00 -1.63 14.23
C ARG A 15 -10.54 -0.28 13.69
N THR A 16 -10.83 -0.01 12.42
CA THR A 16 -10.65 1.32 11.85
C THR A 16 -11.70 2.28 12.41
N ALA A 17 -11.48 3.59 12.25
CA ALA A 17 -12.48 4.59 12.63
C ALA A 17 -13.76 4.52 11.78
N LEU A 18 -13.74 3.78 10.65
CA LEU A 18 -14.92 3.49 9.83
C LEU A 18 -15.63 2.17 10.19
N TYR A 19 -15.24 1.47 11.27
CA TYR A 19 -15.84 0.17 11.61
C TYR A 19 -17.38 0.20 11.69
N ASN A 20 -17.96 1.16 12.43
CA ASN A 20 -19.43 1.28 12.52
C ASN A 20 -20.04 1.71 11.19
N PHE A 21 -19.39 2.63 10.48
CA PHE A 21 -19.81 3.05 9.14
C PHE A 21 -19.92 1.86 8.18
N HIS A 22 -18.96 0.92 8.22
CA HIS A 22 -19.01 -0.30 7.41
C HIS A 22 -20.22 -1.17 7.76
N LEU A 23 -20.52 -1.37 9.05
CA LEU A 23 -21.67 -2.15 9.49
C LEU A 23 -22.99 -1.51 9.02
N GLU A 24 -23.12 -0.20 9.15
CA GLU A 24 -24.29 0.57 8.73
C GLU A 24 -24.54 0.49 7.21
N HIS A 25 -23.47 0.36 6.43
CA HIS A 25 -23.53 0.20 4.97
C HIS A 25 -23.57 -1.27 4.52
N GLY A 26 -23.80 -2.21 5.45
CA GLY A 26 -23.95 -3.64 5.13
C GLY A 26 -22.64 -4.34 4.75
N GLY A 27 -21.52 -3.89 5.32
CA GLY A 27 -20.21 -4.52 5.18
C GLY A 27 -20.19 -5.91 5.83
N GLU A 28 -19.76 -6.92 5.06
CA GLU A 28 -19.47 -8.25 5.58
C GLU A 28 -18.05 -8.27 6.16
N MET A 29 -17.96 -8.17 7.49
CA MET A 29 -16.68 -8.01 8.19
C MET A 29 -15.94 -9.34 8.32
N VAL A 30 -14.63 -9.34 8.05
CA VAL A 30 -13.72 -10.47 8.23
C VAL A 30 -12.43 -10.01 8.91
N GLU A 31 -11.71 -10.95 9.50
CA GLU A 31 -10.34 -10.70 9.96
C GLU A 31 -9.41 -10.57 8.74
N PHE A 32 -8.63 -9.49 8.72
CA PHE A 32 -7.60 -9.21 7.73
C PHE A 32 -6.41 -8.50 8.39
N ALA A 33 -5.27 -9.18 8.48
CA ALA A 33 -4.04 -8.63 9.06
C ALA A 33 -4.18 -8.10 10.50
N GLY A 34 -5.01 -8.75 11.31
CA GLY A 34 -5.34 -8.37 12.69
C GLY A 34 -6.46 -7.32 12.81
N TRP A 35 -7.09 -6.92 11.70
CA TRP A 35 -8.15 -5.92 11.66
C TRP A 35 -9.49 -6.51 11.21
N SER A 36 -10.58 -5.94 11.70
CA SER A 36 -11.94 -6.23 11.23
C SER A 36 -12.27 -5.35 10.03
N MET A 37 -12.26 -5.91 8.82
CA MET A 37 -12.38 -5.19 7.56
C MET A 37 -13.51 -5.77 6.68
N PRO A 38 -14.20 -4.95 5.87
CA PRO A 38 -15.27 -5.46 4.99
C PRO A 38 -14.69 -6.20 3.79
N VAL A 39 -15.00 -7.50 3.65
CA VAL A 39 -14.62 -8.28 2.45
C VAL A 39 -15.41 -7.85 1.22
N LYS A 40 -16.66 -7.44 1.43
CA LYS A 40 -17.60 -6.88 0.44
C LYS A 40 -18.74 -6.16 1.18
N TYR A 41 -19.62 -5.52 0.43
CA TYR A 41 -20.86 -4.90 0.95
C TYR A 41 -22.08 -5.59 0.35
N ALA A 42 -23.21 -5.57 1.07
CA ALA A 42 -24.45 -6.23 0.66
C ALA A 42 -25.05 -5.69 -0.66
N SER A 43 -24.74 -4.44 -1.03
CA SER A 43 -25.28 -3.79 -2.22
C SER A 43 -24.80 -4.41 -3.54
N LEU A 44 -23.56 -4.93 -3.58
CA LEU A 44 -22.93 -5.43 -4.80
C LEU A 44 -22.24 -6.78 -4.58
N SER A 45 -22.35 -7.68 -5.57
CA SER A 45 -21.46 -8.83 -5.63
C SER A 45 -20.02 -8.37 -5.91
N VAL A 46 -19.03 -9.22 -5.60
CA VAL A 46 -17.61 -8.91 -5.84
C VAL A 46 -17.36 -8.51 -7.30
N LEU A 47 -17.90 -9.25 -8.25
CA LEU A 47 -17.79 -8.94 -9.68
C LEU A 47 -18.41 -7.58 -10.03
N LYS A 48 -19.59 -7.25 -9.50
CA LYS A 48 -20.22 -5.96 -9.78
C LYS A 48 -19.45 -4.80 -9.14
N SER A 49 -18.94 -4.96 -7.92
CA SER A 49 -18.10 -3.95 -7.25
C SER A 49 -16.78 -3.73 -8.01
N HIS A 50 -16.17 -4.81 -8.51
CA HIS A 50 -15.02 -4.73 -9.40
C HIS A 50 -15.34 -3.91 -10.66
N LEU A 51 -16.38 -4.29 -11.41
CA LEU A 51 -16.76 -3.60 -12.65
C LEU A 51 -17.15 -2.14 -12.41
N HIS A 52 -17.87 -1.85 -11.31
CA HIS A 52 -18.17 -0.49 -10.89
C HIS A 52 -16.91 0.34 -10.71
N THR A 53 -15.85 -0.23 -10.14
CA THR A 53 -14.57 0.49 -9.96
C THR A 53 -13.92 0.83 -11.31
N ARG A 54 -14.04 -0.04 -12.31
CA ARG A 54 -13.54 0.16 -13.68
C ARG A 54 -14.35 1.22 -14.46
N GLU A 55 -15.64 1.35 -14.16
CA GLU A 55 -16.57 2.21 -14.92
C GLU A 55 -16.84 3.56 -14.24
N HIS A 56 -16.75 3.62 -12.91
CA HIS A 56 -17.13 4.76 -12.07
C HIS A 56 -16.05 5.12 -11.04
N ALA A 57 -16.39 5.18 -9.75
CA ALA A 57 -15.44 5.29 -8.65
C ALA A 57 -15.88 4.41 -7.47
N SER A 58 -14.90 3.80 -6.81
CA SER A 58 -15.11 3.05 -5.58
C SER A 58 -14.28 3.62 -4.45
N LEU A 59 -14.87 3.67 -3.26
CA LEU A 59 -14.23 4.08 -2.02
C LEU A 59 -13.83 2.83 -1.21
N PHE A 60 -12.55 2.74 -0.88
CA PHE A 60 -11.97 1.68 -0.06
C PHE A 60 -11.46 2.28 1.26
N ASP A 61 -11.75 1.61 2.38
CA ASP A 61 -11.07 1.87 3.64
C ASP A 61 -9.75 1.09 3.69
N VAL A 62 -8.65 1.83 3.70
CA VAL A 62 -7.30 1.30 3.81
C VAL A 62 -6.58 1.83 5.05
N SER A 63 -7.34 2.28 6.05
CA SER A 63 -6.82 2.87 7.30
C SER A 63 -6.04 1.89 8.18
N HIS A 64 -6.08 0.59 7.86
CA HIS A 64 -5.30 -0.44 8.51
C HIS A 64 -3.83 -0.45 8.07
N MET A 65 -3.49 0.20 6.93
CA MET A 65 -2.11 0.34 6.46
C MET A 65 -1.29 1.21 7.41
N LEU A 66 0.00 0.90 7.54
CA LEU A 66 0.89 1.67 8.39
C LEU A 66 1.20 3.02 7.72
N GLN A 67 0.90 4.11 8.41
CA GLN A 67 1.28 5.45 7.99
C GLN A 67 2.36 6.01 8.92
N SER A 68 3.44 6.54 8.36
CA SER A 68 4.51 7.16 9.13
C SER A 68 5.15 8.34 8.41
N ARG A 69 5.85 9.18 9.17
CA ARG A 69 6.70 10.26 8.66
C ARG A 69 8.12 10.14 9.17
N LEU A 70 9.08 10.41 8.30
CA LEU A 70 10.46 10.68 8.68
C LEU A 70 10.76 12.16 8.54
N ILE A 71 11.16 12.78 9.64
CA ILE A 71 11.41 14.23 9.77
C ILE A 71 12.88 14.44 10.11
N GLY A 72 13.42 15.61 9.76
CA GLY A 72 14.80 16.00 10.07
C GLY A 72 15.70 15.98 8.84
N LYS A 73 16.78 16.76 8.84
CA LYS A 73 17.62 16.99 7.64
C LYS A 73 18.30 15.72 7.12
N ASP A 74 18.50 14.72 7.98
CA ASP A 74 19.14 13.44 7.63
C ASP A 74 18.15 12.37 7.14
N ARG A 75 16.84 12.66 7.06
CA ARG A 75 15.77 11.70 6.70
C ARG A 75 16.05 10.93 5.40
N VAL A 76 16.47 11.61 4.33
CA VAL A 76 16.76 10.98 3.04
C VAL A 76 18.00 10.09 3.14
N ARG A 77 19.07 10.60 3.75
CA ARG A 77 20.34 9.87 3.95
C ARG A 77 20.14 8.59 4.75
N PHE A 78 19.33 8.65 5.80
CA PHE A 78 18.94 7.49 6.59
C PHE A 78 18.08 6.53 5.78
N TYR A 79 16.99 7.02 5.18
CA TYR A 79 15.97 6.14 4.62
C TYR A 79 16.43 5.40 3.36
N GLU A 80 17.35 5.97 2.58
CA GLU A 80 17.99 5.25 1.47
C GLU A 80 18.80 4.03 1.91
N GLN A 81 19.24 3.93 3.17
CA GLN A 81 19.91 2.72 3.68
C GLN A 81 18.95 1.53 3.83
N LEU A 82 17.64 1.77 3.74
CA LEU A 82 16.60 0.76 3.91
C LEU A 82 15.95 0.38 2.59
N VAL A 83 15.88 1.33 1.65
CA VAL A 83 15.05 1.20 0.46
C VAL A 83 15.84 1.29 -0.85
N VAL A 84 15.29 0.68 -1.91
CA VAL A 84 15.94 0.62 -3.24
C VAL A 84 15.74 1.87 -4.12
N ALA A 85 14.76 2.73 -3.81
CA ALA A 85 14.49 3.95 -4.56
C ALA A 85 15.61 5.01 -4.41
N ASP A 86 15.73 5.90 -5.39
CA ASP A 86 16.60 7.08 -5.32
C ASP A 86 15.82 8.27 -4.78
N LEU A 87 15.83 8.44 -3.46
CA LEU A 87 15.08 9.46 -2.76
C LEU A 87 15.76 10.83 -2.83
N GLN A 88 17.07 10.88 -3.03
CA GLN A 88 17.79 12.12 -3.30
C GLN A 88 17.30 12.79 -4.59
N ALA A 89 16.92 12.00 -5.58
CA ALA A 89 16.39 12.48 -6.86
C ALA A 89 14.86 12.68 -6.85
N LEU A 90 14.15 12.30 -5.77
CA LEU A 90 12.69 12.37 -5.69
C LEU A 90 12.25 13.82 -5.44
N PRO A 91 11.56 14.49 -6.39
CA PRO A 91 11.18 15.88 -6.23
C PRO A 91 10.16 16.09 -5.11
N GLU A 92 10.08 17.31 -4.57
CA GLU A 92 9.03 17.70 -3.63
C GLU A 92 7.64 17.46 -4.24
N GLY A 93 6.74 16.90 -3.43
CA GLY A 93 5.39 16.52 -3.83
C GLY A 93 5.32 15.22 -4.62
N HIS A 94 6.44 14.57 -4.97
CA HIS A 94 6.43 13.29 -5.68
C HIS A 94 6.56 12.12 -4.72
N GLY A 95 5.88 11.03 -5.08
CA GLY A 95 6.03 9.72 -4.47
C GLY A 95 6.63 8.70 -5.41
N THR A 96 7.07 7.57 -4.85
CA THR A 96 7.47 6.39 -5.61
C THR A 96 7.16 5.11 -4.82
N LEU A 97 6.85 4.03 -5.54
CA LEU A 97 6.94 2.69 -4.98
C LEU A 97 8.41 2.40 -4.70
N SER A 98 8.66 1.80 -3.54
CA SER A 98 9.97 1.31 -3.15
C SER A 98 9.82 0.01 -2.36
N LEU A 99 10.93 -0.64 -2.09
CA LEU A 99 11.00 -1.94 -1.43
C LEU A 99 11.98 -1.82 -0.27
N TYR A 100 11.61 -2.37 0.90
CA TYR A 100 12.60 -2.78 1.88
C TYR A 100 13.23 -4.09 1.42
N THR A 101 14.55 -4.19 1.48
CA THR A 101 15.27 -5.42 1.17
C THR A 101 16.11 -5.88 2.36
N ASN A 102 16.38 -7.18 2.44
CA ASN A 102 17.32 -7.76 3.40
C ASN A 102 18.73 -7.87 2.80
N GLU A 103 19.71 -8.28 3.62
CA GLU A 103 21.11 -8.43 3.20
C GLU A 103 21.31 -9.47 2.08
N ASP A 104 20.38 -10.42 1.95
CA ASP A 104 20.37 -11.42 0.88
C ASP A 104 19.61 -10.96 -0.38
N GLY A 105 19.11 -9.71 -0.38
CA GLY A 105 18.42 -9.07 -1.50
C GLY A 105 16.94 -9.44 -1.66
N GLY A 106 16.39 -10.25 -0.76
CA GLY A 106 14.96 -10.54 -0.72
C GLY A 106 14.14 -9.37 -0.18
N ILE A 107 12.86 -9.33 -0.53
CA ILE A 107 11.96 -8.20 -0.21
C ILE A 107 11.34 -8.41 1.18
N LEU A 108 11.49 -7.42 2.06
CA LEU A 108 10.89 -7.43 3.41
C LEU A 108 9.48 -6.84 3.41
N ASP A 109 9.23 -5.80 2.62
CA ASP A 109 7.90 -5.25 2.34
C ASP A 109 7.99 -4.30 1.13
N ASP A 110 6.85 -4.01 0.50
CA ASP A 110 6.71 -2.94 -0.48
C ASP A 110 5.94 -1.75 0.11
N LEU A 111 6.35 -0.53 -0.28
CA LEU A 111 5.85 0.71 0.31
C LEU A 111 5.82 1.87 -0.67
N ILE A 112 4.95 2.84 -0.41
CA ILE A 112 4.97 4.13 -1.10
C ILE A 112 5.68 5.14 -0.19
N VAL A 113 6.66 5.85 -0.74
CA VAL A 113 7.34 6.98 -0.07
C VAL A 113 7.13 8.25 -0.87
N THR A 114 6.69 9.31 -0.20
CA THR A 114 6.42 10.64 -0.77
C THR A 114 7.33 11.68 -0.13
N ASN A 115 7.98 12.51 -0.95
CA ASN A 115 8.77 13.64 -0.47
C ASN A 115 7.86 14.85 -0.22
N GLU A 116 7.51 15.12 1.04
CA GLU A 116 6.69 16.27 1.45
C GLU A 116 7.56 17.53 1.73
N ASN A 117 8.75 17.62 1.12
CA ASN A 117 9.77 18.62 1.40
C ASN A 117 10.39 18.47 2.77
N ASN A 118 9.68 18.77 3.85
CA ASN A 118 10.19 18.75 5.23
C ASN A 118 10.15 17.37 5.89
N SER A 119 9.44 16.42 5.25
CA SER A 119 9.30 15.04 5.70
C SER A 119 9.31 14.08 4.50
N LEU A 120 9.55 12.81 4.79
CA LEU A 120 9.12 11.71 3.94
C LEU A 120 7.85 11.13 4.54
N TYR A 121 6.77 11.04 3.77
CA TYR A 121 5.55 10.34 4.17
C TYR A 121 5.54 8.94 3.58
N ILE A 122 5.29 7.94 4.43
CA ILE A 122 5.44 6.53 4.11
C ILE A 122 4.14 5.79 4.41
N VAL A 123 3.71 4.97 3.46
CA VAL A 123 2.61 4.02 3.63
C VAL A 123 3.12 2.61 3.29
N SER A 124 3.01 1.68 4.24
CA SER A 124 3.40 0.26 4.08
C SER A 124 2.30 -0.71 4.50
N ASN A 125 2.49 -2.00 4.22
CA ASN A 125 1.43 -3.00 4.34
C ASN A 125 1.00 -3.23 5.79
N ALA A 126 -0.30 -3.37 6.01
CA ALA A 126 -0.86 -3.62 7.34
C ALA A 126 -0.33 -4.90 8.00
N ALA A 127 -0.15 -5.96 7.22
CA ALA A 127 0.37 -7.25 7.69
C ALA A 127 1.86 -7.18 8.08
N CYS A 128 2.58 -6.18 7.59
CA CYS A 128 4.00 -5.96 7.85
C CYS A 128 4.25 -4.86 8.88
N ALA A 129 3.23 -4.12 9.30
CA ALA A 129 3.35 -2.92 10.12
C ALA A 129 4.25 -3.08 11.36
N GLU A 130 4.08 -4.18 12.13
CA GLU A 130 4.92 -4.43 13.31
C GLU A 130 6.37 -4.72 12.93
N LYS A 131 6.57 -5.53 11.88
CA LYS A 131 7.89 -5.89 11.35
C LYS A 131 8.62 -4.65 10.82
N ASP A 132 7.94 -3.84 10.04
CA ASP A 132 8.48 -2.63 9.42
C ASP A 132 8.86 -1.60 10.49
N LEU A 133 7.96 -1.32 11.44
CA LEU A 133 8.27 -0.37 12.52
C LEU A 133 9.45 -0.83 13.36
N LYS A 134 9.54 -2.12 13.67
CA LYS A 134 10.69 -2.69 14.38
C LYS A 134 11.96 -2.50 13.57
N HIS A 135 11.93 -2.87 12.29
CA HIS A 135 13.06 -2.76 11.39
C HIS A 135 13.56 -1.31 11.27
N VAL A 136 12.67 -0.35 10.97
CA VAL A 136 13.04 1.07 10.83
C VAL A 136 13.59 1.63 12.15
N ARG A 137 13.01 1.28 13.30
CA ARG A 137 13.49 1.75 14.62
C ARG A 137 14.88 1.22 14.94
N GLU A 138 15.12 -0.07 14.74
CA GLU A 138 16.45 -0.68 14.99
C GLU A 138 17.52 -0.06 14.09
N GLN A 139 17.20 0.19 12.82
CA GLN A 139 18.12 0.83 11.88
C GLN A 139 18.32 2.31 12.17
N LEU A 140 17.29 3.01 12.63
CA LEU A 140 17.40 4.40 13.07
C LEU A 140 18.32 4.54 14.28
N ASP A 141 18.19 3.64 15.26
CA ASP A 141 19.05 3.62 16.44
C ASP A 141 20.51 3.37 16.06
N ARG A 142 20.76 2.39 15.18
CA ARG A 142 22.10 2.12 14.62
C ARG A 142 22.65 3.34 13.89
N PHE A 143 21.86 3.93 12.99
CA PHE A 143 22.26 5.11 12.22
C PHE A 143 22.67 6.27 13.12
N LYS A 144 21.94 6.52 14.21
CA LYS A 144 22.26 7.57 15.20
C LYS A 144 23.50 7.26 16.03
N GLN A 145 23.77 5.99 16.33
CA GLN A 145 25.00 5.58 17.02
C GLN A 145 26.23 5.79 16.13
N GLU A 146 26.12 5.45 14.84
CA GLU A 146 27.18 5.63 13.85
C GLU A 146 27.36 7.10 13.43
N ASN A 147 26.32 7.92 13.56
CA ASN A 147 26.30 9.34 13.19
C ASN A 147 25.86 10.22 14.37
N PRO A 148 26.74 10.46 15.36
CA PRO A 148 26.41 11.34 16.48
C PRO A 148 25.94 12.72 16.01
N GLY A 149 24.76 13.14 16.47
CA GLY A 149 24.15 14.42 16.08
C GLY A 149 23.32 14.38 14.79
N ALA A 150 23.07 13.20 14.20
CA ALA A 150 22.12 13.06 13.10
C ALA A 150 20.71 13.51 13.51
N ASP A 151 20.07 14.30 12.65
CA ASP A 151 18.72 14.83 12.83
C ASP A 151 17.76 14.07 11.93
N VAL A 152 17.18 13.01 12.51
CA VAL A 152 16.15 12.18 11.88
C VAL A 152 15.24 11.58 12.94
N HIS A 153 13.93 11.65 12.72
CA HIS A 153 12.90 11.22 13.65
C HIS A 153 11.79 10.48 12.91
N LEU A 154 11.40 9.32 13.43
CA LEU A 154 10.23 8.56 12.96
C LEU A 154 9.00 8.95 13.79
N GLU A 155 7.93 9.33 13.11
CA GLU A 155 6.60 9.58 13.68
C GLU A 155 5.60 8.60 13.06
N THR A 156 4.84 7.87 13.88
CA THR A 156 3.71 7.06 13.42
C THR A 156 2.45 7.91 13.41
N LEU A 157 1.63 7.79 12.36
CA LEU A 157 0.37 8.52 12.23
C LEU A 157 -0.82 7.68 12.71
N ASP A 158 -0.75 7.21 13.96
CA ASP A 158 -1.72 6.26 14.53
C ASP A 158 -3.15 6.85 14.63
N ASP A 159 -3.26 8.18 14.72
CA ASP A 159 -4.53 8.91 14.76
C ASP A 159 -5.01 9.38 13.37
N SER A 160 -4.43 8.82 12.29
CA SER A 160 -4.84 9.12 10.91
C SER A 160 -5.54 7.92 10.26
N SER A 161 -6.55 8.20 9.46
CA SER A 161 -7.22 7.24 8.59
C SER A 161 -6.78 7.43 7.15
N LEU A 162 -6.96 6.41 6.32
CA LEU A 162 -6.57 6.43 4.92
C LEU A 162 -7.69 5.84 4.06
N LEU A 163 -8.19 6.64 3.13
CA LEU A 163 -9.20 6.24 2.17
C LEU A 163 -8.59 6.18 0.78
N ALA A 164 -9.00 5.21 -0.04
CA ALA A 164 -8.65 5.18 -1.46
C ALA A 164 -9.92 5.35 -2.30
N LEU A 165 -9.98 6.42 -3.10
CA LEU A 165 -11.02 6.63 -4.10
C LEU A 165 -10.44 6.30 -5.48
N GLN A 166 -10.97 5.26 -6.13
CA GLN A 166 -10.33 4.64 -7.30
C GLN A 166 -11.34 4.44 -8.42
N GLY A 167 -10.95 4.72 -9.65
CA GLY A 167 -11.78 4.60 -10.85
C GLY A 167 -11.78 5.87 -11.71
N PRO A 168 -12.22 5.78 -12.97
CA PRO A 168 -12.19 6.91 -13.91
C PRO A 168 -12.98 8.15 -13.47
N LYS A 169 -13.91 8.02 -12.50
CA LYS A 169 -14.67 9.15 -11.93
C LYS A 169 -14.03 9.76 -10.68
N ALA A 170 -12.97 9.16 -10.14
CA ALA A 170 -12.38 9.60 -8.87
C ALA A 170 -11.92 11.07 -8.91
N ALA A 171 -11.32 11.51 -10.02
CA ALA A 171 -10.86 12.90 -10.16
C ALA A 171 -12.03 13.88 -10.15
N SER A 172 -13.09 13.63 -10.94
CA SER A 172 -14.25 14.53 -11.00
C SER A 172 -14.99 14.62 -9.67
N VAL A 173 -15.12 13.49 -8.96
CA VAL A 173 -15.72 13.45 -7.62
C VAL A 173 -14.93 14.33 -6.64
N LEU A 174 -13.60 14.24 -6.63
CA LEU A 174 -12.78 15.06 -5.75
C LEU A 174 -12.75 16.55 -6.16
N GLU A 175 -12.81 16.86 -7.45
CA GLU A 175 -12.92 18.25 -7.92
C GLU A 175 -14.23 18.89 -7.45
N GLU A 176 -15.36 18.16 -7.54
CA GLU A 176 -16.65 18.62 -7.05
C GLU A 176 -16.64 18.82 -5.52
N LEU A 177 -16.11 17.84 -4.79
CA LEU A 177 -16.06 17.89 -3.33
C LEU A 177 -15.12 18.98 -2.78
N SER A 178 -14.06 19.31 -3.52
CA SER A 178 -13.08 20.32 -3.12
C SER A 178 -13.40 21.72 -3.63
N GLY A 179 -14.17 21.84 -4.72
CA GLY A 179 -14.33 23.10 -5.45
C GLY A 179 -13.06 23.56 -6.17
N HIS A 180 -12.04 22.71 -6.29
CA HIS A 180 -10.75 23.01 -6.89
C HIS A 180 -10.40 22.00 -7.96
N SER A 181 -9.78 22.47 -9.05
CA SER A 181 -9.31 21.56 -10.08
C SER A 181 -8.11 20.73 -9.62
N LEU A 182 -8.12 19.46 -10.00
CA LEU A 182 -7.02 18.52 -9.90
C LEU A 182 -6.16 18.50 -11.18
N ALA A 183 -6.47 19.36 -12.16
CA ALA A 183 -5.64 19.56 -13.35
C ALA A 183 -4.18 19.85 -12.95
N GLY A 184 -3.26 19.11 -13.56
CA GLY A 184 -1.83 19.21 -13.29
C GLY A 184 -1.31 18.37 -12.11
N GLN A 185 -2.16 17.76 -11.28
CA GLN A 185 -1.69 16.76 -10.31
C GLN A 185 -1.43 15.43 -11.04
N ALA A 186 -0.18 15.13 -11.36
CA ALA A 186 0.20 13.92 -12.07
C ALA A 186 0.12 12.66 -11.17
N PHE A 187 0.11 11.48 -11.79
CA PHE A 187 0.26 10.21 -11.05
C PHE A 187 1.54 10.23 -10.20
N MET A 188 1.47 9.65 -9.01
CA MET A 188 2.53 9.65 -8.00
C MET A 188 2.95 11.06 -7.56
N THR A 189 2.00 11.99 -7.52
CA THR A 189 2.18 13.28 -6.84
C THR A 189 1.13 13.48 -5.75
N ALA A 190 1.52 14.16 -4.68
CA ALA A 190 0.69 14.43 -3.53
C ALA A 190 0.71 15.91 -3.18
N ARG A 191 -0.39 16.38 -2.59
CA ARG A 191 -0.52 17.72 -2.03
C ARG A 191 -1.50 17.73 -0.88
N THR A 192 -1.35 18.71 0.01
CA THR A 192 -2.40 19.00 0.98
C THR A 192 -3.48 19.84 0.32
N MET A 193 -4.74 19.46 0.48
CA MET A 193 -5.89 20.24 0.01
C MET A 193 -7.11 20.01 0.89
N LYS A 194 -8.10 20.91 0.77
CA LYS A 194 -9.37 20.77 1.47
C LYS A 194 -10.34 19.90 0.67
N LEU A 195 -10.90 18.88 1.32
CA LEU A 195 -12.01 18.06 0.82
C LEU A 195 -13.18 18.20 1.80
N ALA A 196 -14.34 18.68 1.35
CA ALA A 196 -15.47 18.98 2.24
C ALA A 196 -15.08 19.90 3.43
N GLY A 197 -14.15 20.83 3.21
CA GLY A 197 -13.61 21.73 4.25
C GLY A 197 -12.54 21.13 5.16
N LEU A 198 -12.28 19.83 5.10
CA LEU A 198 -11.31 19.09 5.91
C LEU A 198 -9.92 19.12 5.27
N ASP A 199 -8.87 19.38 6.05
CA ASP A 199 -7.49 19.32 5.57
C ASP A 199 -7.05 17.86 5.37
N CYS A 200 -6.75 17.51 4.12
CA CYS A 200 -6.38 16.15 3.71
C CYS A 200 -5.05 16.17 2.96
N HIS A 201 -4.21 15.16 3.21
CA HIS A 201 -3.09 14.83 2.33
C HIS A 201 -3.61 13.91 1.21
N VAL A 202 -3.58 14.40 -0.03
CA VAL A 202 -4.18 13.75 -1.20
C VAL A 202 -3.07 13.36 -2.17
N ALA A 203 -2.81 12.05 -2.31
CA ALA A 203 -1.86 11.48 -3.24
C ALA A 203 -2.61 10.87 -4.44
N ARG A 204 -2.19 11.19 -5.67
CA ARG A 204 -2.74 10.56 -6.89
C ARG A 204 -2.01 9.23 -7.13
N CYS A 205 -2.42 8.22 -6.37
CA CYS A 205 -1.90 6.86 -6.43
C CYS A 205 -3.04 5.86 -6.18
N GLY A 206 -2.73 4.57 -6.30
CA GLY A 206 -3.75 3.55 -6.22
C GLY A 206 -3.23 2.13 -6.31
N TYR A 207 -4.12 1.19 -6.00
CA TYR A 207 -3.86 -0.24 -6.01
C TYR A 207 -4.86 -1.01 -6.87
N THR A 208 -5.31 -0.38 -7.96
CA THR A 208 -6.39 -0.91 -8.82
C THR A 208 -6.04 -0.93 -10.30
N GLY A 209 -5.02 -0.17 -10.72
CA GLY A 209 -4.69 0.06 -12.13
C GLY A 209 -5.50 1.17 -12.79
N GLU A 210 -6.56 1.65 -12.14
CA GLU A 210 -7.30 2.84 -12.56
C GLU A 210 -6.60 4.13 -12.09
N ASP A 211 -7.05 5.26 -12.62
CA ASP A 211 -6.80 6.54 -11.97
C ASP A 211 -7.47 6.59 -10.59
N GLY A 212 -6.94 7.40 -9.68
CA GLY A 212 -7.45 7.46 -8.32
C GLY A 212 -6.53 8.18 -7.36
N PHE A 213 -7.01 8.26 -6.12
CA PHE A 213 -6.37 9.00 -5.05
C PHE A 213 -6.42 8.23 -3.74
N GLU A 214 -5.35 8.37 -2.95
CA GLU A 214 -5.35 8.05 -1.53
C GLU A 214 -5.41 9.34 -0.70
N ILE A 215 -6.21 9.32 0.35
CA ILE A 215 -6.61 10.49 1.12
C ILE A 215 -6.36 10.20 2.60
N SER A 216 -5.31 10.81 3.15
CA SER A 216 -4.95 10.72 4.56
C SER A 216 -5.49 11.94 5.32
N LEU A 217 -6.14 11.68 6.45
CA LEU A 217 -6.69 12.71 7.32
C LEU A 217 -6.82 12.22 8.78
N PRO A 218 -6.97 13.11 9.77
CA PRO A 218 -7.22 12.72 11.15
C PRO A 218 -8.47 11.84 11.28
N SER A 219 -8.35 10.71 11.99
CA SER A 219 -9.39 9.68 12.11
C SER A 219 -10.72 10.21 12.65
N ARG A 220 -10.70 11.25 13.49
CA ARG A 220 -11.93 11.91 13.99
C ARG A 220 -12.80 12.52 12.89
N HIS A 221 -12.27 12.72 11.68
CA HIS A 221 -12.97 13.32 10.54
C HIS A 221 -13.27 12.33 9.42
N VAL A 222 -12.78 11.08 9.50
CA VAL A 222 -12.88 10.12 8.38
C VAL A 222 -14.31 9.76 8.03
N VAL A 223 -15.20 9.61 9.03
CA VAL A 223 -16.61 9.27 8.80
C VAL A 223 -17.29 10.36 7.96
N ALA A 224 -17.11 11.62 8.34
CA ALA A 224 -17.69 12.75 7.62
C ALA A 224 -17.18 12.84 6.17
N LEU A 225 -15.89 12.57 5.94
CA LEU A 225 -15.36 12.53 4.58
C LEU A 225 -15.92 11.34 3.78
N ALA A 226 -15.98 10.15 4.39
CA ALA A 226 -16.51 8.95 3.75
C ALA A 226 -17.97 9.13 3.35
N GLU A 227 -18.82 9.65 4.25
CA GLU A 227 -20.21 10.02 3.99
C GLU A 227 -20.34 11.00 2.83
N ALA A 228 -19.51 12.04 2.81
CA ALA A 228 -19.54 13.04 1.75
C ALA A 228 -19.15 12.45 0.38
N LEU A 229 -18.21 11.51 0.34
CA LEU A 229 -17.82 10.81 -0.88
C LEU A 229 -18.90 9.85 -1.37
N VAL A 230 -19.46 9.00 -0.50
CA VAL A 230 -20.48 8.02 -0.90
C VAL A 230 -21.84 8.64 -1.23
N ALA A 231 -22.06 9.90 -0.86
CA ALA A 231 -23.23 10.66 -1.27
C ALA A 231 -23.22 11.03 -2.76
N HIS A 232 -22.08 10.93 -3.44
CA HIS A 232 -21.97 11.18 -4.87
C HIS A 232 -22.39 9.95 -5.69
N ASP A 233 -23.23 10.13 -6.71
CA ASP A 233 -23.87 9.02 -7.46
C ASP A 233 -22.87 8.06 -8.14
N ASP A 234 -21.71 8.56 -8.57
CA ASP A 234 -20.63 7.74 -9.15
C ASP A 234 -19.84 6.90 -8.11
N VAL A 235 -20.06 7.08 -6.80
CA VAL A 235 -19.25 6.45 -5.75
C VAL A 235 -19.99 5.28 -5.11
N GLN A 236 -19.30 4.13 -5.01
CA GLN A 236 -19.76 2.98 -4.23
C GLN A 236 -18.68 2.52 -3.26
N LEU A 237 -19.07 1.88 -2.16
CA LEU A 237 -18.12 1.22 -1.28
C LEU A 237 -17.63 -0.08 -1.91
N ALA A 238 -16.33 -0.36 -1.76
CA ALA A 238 -15.72 -1.59 -2.22
C ALA A 238 -14.87 -2.24 -1.12
N GLY A 239 -14.99 -3.56 -0.99
CA GLY A 239 -14.30 -4.34 0.04
C GLY A 239 -13.04 -5.05 -0.48
N LEU A 240 -12.42 -5.82 0.40
CA LEU A 240 -11.15 -6.52 0.14
C LEU A 240 -11.19 -7.44 -1.08
N ALA A 241 -12.31 -8.14 -1.34
CA ALA A 241 -12.39 -9.06 -2.47
C ALA A 241 -12.34 -8.34 -3.83
N ALA A 242 -13.00 -7.17 -3.94
CA ALA A 242 -12.89 -6.35 -5.14
C ALA A 242 -11.47 -5.80 -5.28
N ARG A 243 -10.87 -5.31 -4.19
CA ARG A 243 -9.48 -4.82 -4.15
C ARG A 243 -8.49 -5.87 -4.68
N ASP A 244 -8.58 -7.12 -4.23
CA ASP A 244 -7.68 -8.19 -4.67
C ASP A 244 -7.86 -8.57 -6.15
N SER A 245 -9.09 -8.59 -6.67
CA SER A 245 -9.29 -8.83 -8.09
C SER A 245 -8.76 -7.68 -8.97
N LEU A 246 -8.98 -6.43 -8.57
CA LEU A 246 -8.53 -5.24 -9.31
C LEU A 246 -7.01 -5.16 -9.41
N ARG A 247 -6.30 -5.33 -8.28
CA ARG A 247 -4.83 -5.29 -8.25
C ARG A 247 -4.22 -6.42 -9.07
N LEU A 248 -4.83 -7.61 -9.05
CA LEU A 248 -4.31 -8.79 -9.74
C LEU A 248 -4.39 -8.58 -11.26
N GLU A 249 -5.52 -8.07 -11.76
CA GLU A 249 -5.67 -7.68 -13.16
C GLU A 249 -4.70 -6.56 -13.56
N ALA A 250 -4.44 -5.61 -12.67
CA ALA A 250 -3.45 -4.56 -12.88
C ALA A 250 -1.98 -5.05 -12.80
N GLY A 251 -1.75 -6.32 -12.48
CA GLY A 251 -0.42 -6.91 -12.37
C GLY A 251 0.38 -6.44 -11.15
N MET A 252 -0.29 -5.86 -10.15
CA MET A 252 0.30 -5.36 -8.91
C MET A 252 0.55 -6.50 -7.92
N CYS A 253 1.71 -6.46 -7.27
CA CYS A 253 2.15 -7.48 -6.33
C CYS A 253 1.42 -7.35 -5.00
N LEU A 254 1.11 -8.49 -4.37
CA LEU A 254 0.66 -8.59 -3.00
C LEU A 254 1.77 -9.22 -2.14
N TYR A 255 2.30 -8.48 -1.17
CA TYR A 255 3.29 -9.01 -0.24
C TYR A 255 2.75 -10.22 0.55
N GLY A 256 3.59 -11.24 0.73
CA GLY A 256 3.23 -12.53 1.33
C GLY A 256 2.64 -13.55 0.35
N HIS A 257 2.35 -13.12 -0.90
CA HIS A 257 1.90 -13.99 -1.99
C HIS A 257 2.84 -13.94 -3.18
N ASP A 258 3.05 -12.74 -3.72
CA ASP A 258 3.88 -12.49 -4.90
C ASP A 258 5.31 -12.09 -4.54
N LEU A 259 5.49 -11.58 -3.31
CA LEU A 259 6.75 -11.10 -2.75
C LEU A 259 6.97 -11.73 -1.39
N ASP A 260 8.23 -12.07 -1.10
CA ASP A 260 8.68 -12.52 0.22
C ASP A 260 10.18 -12.27 0.38
N GLU A 261 10.71 -12.61 1.55
CA GLU A 261 12.09 -12.38 1.95
C GLU A 261 13.12 -13.25 1.17
N THR A 262 12.66 -14.12 0.28
CA THR A 262 13.49 -14.94 -0.62
C THR A 262 13.45 -14.47 -2.08
N ILE A 263 12.48 -13.63 -2.43
CA ILE A 263 12.26 -13.10 -3.78
C ILE A 263 12.92 -11.73 -3.90
N THR A 264 13.82 -11.60 -4.85
CA THR A 264 14.51 -10.33 -5.15
C THR A 264 13.65 -9.39 -6.01
N PRO A 265 13.92 -8.08 -6.02
CA PRO A 265 13.27 -7.14 -6.94
C PRO A 265 13.39 -7.53 -8.43
N VAL A 266 14.47 -8.19 -8.83
CA VAL A 266 14.67 -8.64 -10.22
C VAL A 266 13.80 -9.85 -10.55
N GLU A 267 13.73 -10.84 -9.65
CA GLU A 267 12.83 -12.00 -9.78
C GLU A 267 11.36 -11.56 -9.76
N ALA A 268 11.01 -10.56 -8.96
CA ALA A 268 9.66 -10.01 -8.87
C ALA A 268 9.24 -9.14 -10.07
N SER A 269 10.10 -8.96 -11.09
CA SER A 269 9.85 -8.02 -12.21
C SER A 269 9.63 -6.57 -11.73
N LEU A 270 10.32 -6.16 -10.66
CA LEU A 270 10.24 -4.83 -10.03
C LEU A 270 11.54 -4.04 -10.16
N LEU A 271 12.43 -4.37 -11.11
CA LEU A 271 13.68 -3.65 -11.37
C LEU A 271 13.47 -2.13 -11.52
N TRP A 272 12.33 -1.72 -12.07
CA TRP A 272 11.98 -0.31 -12.26
C TRP A 272 11.91 0.50 -10.95
N THR A 273 11.71 -0.15 -9.80
CA THR A 273 11.71 0.49 -8.46
C THR A 273 13.11 0.89 -8.00
N ILE A 274 14.17 0.25 -8.53
CA ILE A 274 15.54 0.56 -8.16
C ILE A 274 15.98 1.80 -8.93
N GLY A 275 16.21 2.89 -8.21
CA GLY A 275 16.57 4.18 -8.79
C GLY A 275 17.90 4.12 -9.56
N LYS A 276 18.05 4.96 -10.59
CA LYS A 276 19.19 4.89 -11.52
C LYS A 276 20.53 4.93 -10.79
N ARG A 277 20.73 5.94 -9.93
CA ARG A 277 21.93 6.08 -9.11
C ARG A 277 22.17 4.85 -8.24
N ARG A 278 21.10 4.30 -7.65
CA ARG A 278 21.16 3.10 -6.80
C ARG A 278 21.59 1.87 -7.59
N ARG A 279 21.25 1.75 -8.88
CA ARG A 279 21.75 0.65 -9.74
C ARG A 279 23.25 0.74 -10.02
N GLU A 280 23.80 1.95 -10.00
CA GLU A 280 25.22 2.22 -10.27
C GLU A 280 26.06 2.12 -9.00
N GLU A 281 25.56 2.66 -7.89
CA GLU A 281 26.28 2.79 -6.62
C GLU A 281 25.95 1.68 -5.59
N GLY A 282 24.77 1.06 -5.69
CA GLY A 282 24.21 0.23 -4.63
C GLY A 282 23.79 1.06 -3.41
N GLY A 283 24.33 0.68 -2.24
CA GLY A 283 24.07 1.37 -0.97
C GLY A 283 22.71 1.05 -0.34
N PHE A 284 22.10 -0.08 -0.69
CA PHE A 284 20.91 -0.66 -0.04
C PHE A 284 21.19 -2.14 0.31
N PRO A 285 20.44 -2.74 1.24
CA PRO A 285 20.68 -4.11 1.67
C PRO A 285 20.52 -5.10 0.51
N GLY A 286 21.46 -6.03 0.39
CA GLY A 286 21.44 -7.04 -0.67
C GLY A 286 21.77 -6.52 -2.08
N ALA A 287 22.26 -5.29 -2.20
CA ALA A 287 22.66 -4.71 -3.49
C ALA A 287 23.61 -5.62 -4.28
N GLN A 288 24.54 -6.31 -3.64
CA GLN A 288 25.49 -7.18 -4.35
C GLN A 288 24.79 -8.25 -5.21
N ARG A 289 23.83 -8.99 -4.63
CA ARG A 289 23.06 -10.01 -5.35
C ARG A 289 22.14 -9.38 -6.39
N ILE A 290 21.43 -8.32 -6.01
CA ILE A 290 20.44 -7.67 -6.89
C ILE A 290 21.14 -7.09 -8.14
N LEU A 291 22.27 -6.40 -7.97
CA LEU A 291 23.04 -5.82 -9.06
C LEU A 291 23.69 -6.89 -9.95
N ASP A 292 24.05 -8.05 -9.38
CA ASP A 292 24.51 -9.19 -10.16
C ASP A 292 23.39 -9.76 -11.05
N GLN A 293 22.19 -9.95 -10.50
CA GLN A 293 21.01 -10.41 -11.25
C GLN A 293 20.59 -9.44 -12.37
N ILE A 294 20.80 -8.13 -12.19
CA ILE A 294 20.56 -7.14 -13.27
C ILE A 294 21.48 -7.42 -14.48
N LYS A 295 22.73 -7.84 -14.23
CA LYS A 295 23.72 -8.09 -15.27
C LYS A 295 23.58 -9.47 -15.90
N HIS A 296 23.32 -10.48 -15.09
CA HIS A 296 23.40 -11.89 -15.50
C HIS A 296 22.03 -12.57 -15.66
N GLY A 297 20.95 -11.93 -15.23
CA GLY A 297 19.60 -12.49 -15.26
C GLY A 297 19.24 -13.27 -13.99
N VAL A 298 18.11 -13.97 -14.05
CA VAL A 298 17.52 -14.74 -12.95
C VAL A 298 16.94 -16.05 -13.48
N ASP A 299 16.99 -17.12 -12.67
CA ASP A 299 16.47 -18.44 -13.05
C ASP A 299 14.93 -18.53 -12.96
N ARG A 300 14.32 -17.63 -12.19
CA ARG A 300 12.86 -17.51 -12.04
C ARG A 300 12.42 -16.06 -12.14
N ARG A 301 11.23 -15.82 -12.68
CA ARG A 301 10.66 -14.48 -12.82
C ARG A 301 9.15 -14.51 -12.65
N ARG A 302 8.59 -13.51 -11.96
CA ARG A 302 7.14 -13.29 -11.86
C ARG A 302 6.56 -12.93 -13.22
N VAL A 303 5.51 -13.66 -13.61
CA VAL A 303 4.75 -13.47 -14.85
C VAL A 303 3.25 -13.51 -14.55
N GLY A 304 2.45 -12.85 -15.38
CA GLY A 304 0.99 -13.01 -15.36
C GLY A 304 0.57 -14.22 -16.21
N LEU A 305 -0.42 -14.97 -15.73
CA LEU A 305 -0.98 -16.12 -16.44
C LEU A 305 -2.50 -15.93 -16.65
N VAL A 306 -2.99 -16.30 -17.82
CA VAL A 306 -4.42 -16.37 -18.12
C VAL A 306 -4.76 -17.83 -18.41
N VAL A 307 -5.78 -18.34 -17.74
CA VAL A 307 -6.25 -19.72 -17.91
C VAL A 307 -7.73 -19.68 -18.28
N GLU A 308 -8.09 -20.35 -19.37
CA GLU A 308 -9.48 -20.53 -19.79
C GLU A 308 -10.08 -21.82 -19.19
N GLY A 309 -11.38 -21.79 -18.91
CA GLY A 309 -12.09 -22.94 -18.33
C GLY A 309 -12.18 -22.91 -16.80
N PRO A 310 -12.75 -23.96 -16.18
CA PRO A 310 -12.94 -24.00 -14.73
C PRO A 310 -11.60 -23.99 -14.00
N SER A 311 -11.55 -23.27 -12.88
CA SER A 311 -10.38 -23.27 -11.99
C SER A 311 -10.00 -24.69 -11.59
N ALA A 312 -8.71 -24.97 -11.61
CA ALA A 312 -8.17 -26.28 -11.23
C ALA A 312 -8.59 -26.60 -9.78
N ARG A 313 -9.54 -27.53 -9.62
CA ARG A 313 -9.92 -28.06 -8.31
C ARG A 313 -8.81 -29.01 -7.86
N GLY A 314 -8.19 -28.73 -6.71
CA GLY A 314 -6.88 -29.29 -6.34
C GLY A 314 -6.72 -30.82 -6.34
N LYS A 315 -5.44 -31.22 -6.48
CA LYS A 315 -4.83 -32.55 -6.60
C LYS A 315 -5.15 -33.34 -7.88
N GLN A 316 -4.69 -32.84 -9.02
CA GLN A 316 -4.23 -33.72 -10.09
C GLN A 316 -2.74 -33.48 -10.34
N THR A 317 -1.92 -34.46 -9.98
CA THR A 317 -0.55 -34.59 -10.47
C THR A 317 -0.61 -34.87 -11.97
N GLY A 318 -0.71 -33.80 -12.77
CA GLY A 318 -0.58 -33.90 -14.22
C GLY A 318 0.88 -34.16 -14.58
N ARG A 319 1.17 -35.32 -15.18
CA ARG A 319 2.43 -35.53 -15.89
C ARG A 319 2.44 -34.59 -17.09
N TRP A 320 3.38 -33.67 -17.12
CA TRP A 320 3.73 -32.91 -18.31
C TRP A 320 4.73 -33.76 -19.11
N THR A 321 4.36 -34.14 -20.34
CA THR A 321 5.32 -34.68 -21.31
C THR A 321 5.93 -33.52 -22.10
N SER A 322 7.25 -33.57 -22.24
CA SER A 322 8.14 -32.62 -22.91
C SER A 322 7.72 -32.21 -24.32
#